data_AF-A0ABD1HT20-F1
#
_entry.id   AF-A0ABD1HT20-F1
#
_cell.length_a   1.000
_cell.length_b   1.000
_cell.length_c   1.000
_cell.angle_alpha   90.00
_cell.angle_beta   90.00
_cell.angle_gamma   90.00
#
_symmetry.space_group_name_H-M   'P 1'
#
loop_
_entity.id
_entity.type
_entity.pdbx_description
1 polymer ?
#
loop_
_entity_poly.entity_id
_entity_poly.type
_entity_poly.pdbx_seq_one_letter_code
_entity_poly.pdbx_strand_id
1 'polypeptide(L)'
;MGSSEADHEGGVAKRLWNKFKNERALALNSPYVVCLASGTLDPASFLRCISQDFYLLQAFAQAYELAEEYADDDEDKEAIVKLRKRVLKRLRDQDKLISDWGFEPPKEHACHDATSKYTDFLMETASGKVGGEKFAVKIVTPFEKTKLAAYTLSAISPCMRLYSFISREIQALLDPGQSNHVYKKWLDSLSSEKFEASASRIEDLLDKLSISLTGEELDVVERLYHRAMKLKLDFIWSQSVVQKTVVPFSLLRDSDDDNLITLCDFDLTCTTVDSSALLAELAIVAATSASEPQLPSSDHIRAIWNNLFSQYVEEYQQCIESIVPSEACLNASSQGTGLDYEGLCKALEQISEVEKRATSRVVHSNVLKGLNLADIKRAGEHLAFQDGCKRFFQDLVECKKRAMDVHVLSYCWCGDLIKSAFSSGEENVLNVHSNNLVYEASVSTGDMTKEMESPMDKLRVFNEITERSKNGDKASTVYIGGSAGDLLCLLEADFGIVIGLSSSLERLGNHFGIAFVPLFSGLVSKQRELAETGILSRDGRSKFFYTVSSWDEIYAFVLGR
;
A
#
# COMPACT_ATOMS: atom_id res chain seq x y z
N MET A 1 6.33 -22.34 -3.84
CA MET A 1 5.14 -23.18 -3.56
C MET A 1 5.04 -23.36 -2.06
N GLY A 2 4.12 -22.66 -1.40
CA GLY A 2 3.99 -22.68 0.06
C GLY A 2 3.05 -21.60 0.59
N SER A 3 1.94 -21.33 -0.10
CA SER A 3 1.00 -20.25 0.29
C SER A 3 -0.46 -20.67 0.36
N SER A 4 -0.81 -21.97 0.28
CA SER A 4 -2.22 -22.40 0.28
C SER A 4 -2.73 -22.96 1.61
N GLU A 5 -1.88 -23.18 2.62
CA GLU A 5 -2.34 -23.76 3.91
C GLU A 5 -2.74 -22.68 4.94
N ALA A 6 -2.25 -21.44 4.82
CA ALA A 6 -2.62 -20.36 5.76
C ALA A 6 -4.00 -19.74 5.48
N ASP A 7 -4.56 -19.93 4.28
CA ASP A 7 -5.81 -19.28 3.83
C ASP A 7 -7.10 -19.99 4.31
N HIS A 8 -6.96 -21.12 5.00
CA HIS A 8 -8.08 -21.93 5.51
C HIS A 8 -8.30 -21.87 7.02
N GLU A 9 -7.46 -21.15 7.80
CA GLU A 9 -7.65 -21.02 9.25
C GLU A 9 -8.59 -19.87 9.64
N GLY A 10 -9.89 -20.18 9.69
CA GLY A 10 -10.92 -19.32 10.28
C GLY A 10 -12.25 -19.33 9.53
N GLY A 11 -13.28 -18.74 10.14
CA GLY A 11 -14.57 -18.56 9.50
C GLY A 11 -14.52 -17.61 8.28
N VAL A 12 -15.60 -17.58 7.51
CA VAL A 12 -15.75 -16.80 6.28
C VAL A 12 -15.44 -15.32 6.53
N ALA A 13 -15.92 -14.74 7.63
CA ALA A 13 -15.69 -13.34 7.97
C ALA A 13 -14.19 -13.00 8.09
N LYS A 14 -13.43 -13.81 8.83
CA LYS A 14 -11.98 -13.61 9.01
C LYS A 14 -11.21 -13.77 7.70
N ARG A 15 -11.58 -14.78 6.89
CA ARG A 15 -10.99 -15.00 5.56
C ARG A 15 -11.20 -13.79 4.65
N LEU A 16 -12.43 -13.26 4.59
CA LEU A 16 -12.75 -12.08 3.78
C LEU A 16 -12.05 -10.83 4.29
N TRP A 17 -11.99 -10.62 5.61
CA TRP A 17 -11.26 -9.51 6.22
C TRP A 17 -9.76 -9.52 5.89
N ASN A 18 -9.14 -10.70 5.79
CA ASN A 18 -7.74 -10.84 5.40
C ASN A 18 -7.52 -10.68 3.91
N LYS A 19 -8.45 -11.18 3.09
CA LYS A 19 -8.41 -11.07 1.63
C LYS A 19 -8.46 -9.61 1.16
N PHE A 20 -9.34 -8.81 1.74
CA PHE A 20 -9.52 -7.38 1.42
C PHE A 20 -8.69 -6.47 2.35
N LYS A 21 -7.42 -6.82 2.52
CA LYS A 21 -6.53 -6.10 3.43
C LYS A 21 -6.12 -4.72 2.93
N ASN A 22 -6.01 -4.53 1.62
CA ASN A 22 -5.56 -3.29 1.01
C ASN A 22 -6.57 -2.17 1.26
N GLU A 23 -7.86 -2.50 1.25
CA GLU A 23 -8.94 -1.57 1.56
C GLU A 23 -8.80 -0.98 2.97
N ARG A 24 -8.29 -1.75 3.94
CA ARG A 24 -8.06 -1.26 5.31
C ARG A 24 -7.00 -0.16 5.31
N ALA A 25 -5.94 -0.35 4.52
CA ALA A 25 -4.84 0.59 4.41
C ALA A 25 -5.26 1.86 3.65
N LEU A 26 -6.09 1.73 2.61
CA LEU A 26 -6.74 2.87 1.94
C LEU A 26 -7.62 3.68 2.91
N ALA A 27 -8.33 3.03 3.83
CA ALA A 27 -9.17 3.73 4.80
C ALA A 27 -8.33 4.57 5.78
N LEU A 28 -7.25 3.99 6.31
CA LEU A 28 -6.33 4.67 7.25
C LEU A 28 -5.66 5.88 6.61
N ASN A 29 -5.20 5.72 5.38
CA ASN A 29 -4.47 6.77 4.65
C ASN A 29 -5.39 7.76 3.94
N SER A 30 -6.68 7.85 4.32
CA SER A 30 -7.57 8.91 3.82
C SER A 30 -7.27 10.25 4.53
N PRO A 31 -7.48 11.41 3.86
CA PRO A 31 -7.28 12.72 4.47
C PRO A 31 -8.09 12.90 5.77
N TYR A 32 -9.33 12.38 5.78
CA TYR A 32 -10.21 12.44 6.95
C TYR A 32 -9.64 11.67 8.14
N VAL A 33 -9.21 10.41 7.93
CA VAL A 33 -8.71 9.56 9.02
C VAL A 33 -7.36 10.04 9.54
N VAL A 34 -6.45 10.49 8.67
CA VAL A 34 -5.16 11.08 9.08
C VAL A 34 -5.38 12.34 9.93
N CYS A 35 -6.29 13.23 9.53
CA CYS A 35 -6.65 14.41 10.33
C CYS A 35 -7.33 14.04 11.65
N LEU A 36 -8.21 13.05 11.64
CA LEU A 36 -8.89 12.56 12.84
C LEU A 36 -7.90 12.01 13.85
N ALA A 37 -6.94 11.20 13.39
CA ALA A 37 -5.92 10.55 14.20
C ALA A 37 -4.86 11.51 14.74
N SER A 38 -4.56 12.57 13.98
CA SER A 38 -3.67 13.64 14.44
C SER A 38 -4.34 14.53 15.49
N GLY A 39 -5.67 14.51 15.60
CA GLY A 39 -6.44 15.41 16.47
C GLY A 39 -6.64 16.80 15.87
N THR A 40 -6.28 16.99 14.59
CA THR A 40 -6.31 18.27 13.87
C THR A 40 -7.51 18.42 12.95
N LEU A 41 -8.34 17.36 12.82
CA LEU A 41 -9.58 17.42 12.06
C LEU A 41 -10.46 18.56 12.55
N ASP A 42 -11.04 19.31 11.62
CA ASP A 42 -12.05 20.32 11.93
C ASP A 42 -13.31 19.67 12.56
N PRO A 43 -13.80 20.15 13.72
CA PRO A 43 -14.97 19.57 14.39
C PRO A 43 -16.24 19.55 13.54
N ALA A 44 -16.46 20.53 12.66
CA ALA A 44 -17.63 20.53 11.78
C ALA A 44 -17.55 19.42 10.73
N SER A 45 -16.35 19.14 10.21
CA SER A 45 -16.07 18.01 9.33
C SER A 45 -16.33 16.67 10.03
N PHE A 46 -15.91 16.53 11.29
CA PHE A 46 -16.24 15.36 12.11
C PHE A 46 -17.76 15.18 12.31
N LEU A 47 -18.47 16.24 12.73
CA LEU A 47 -19.90 16.18 12.97
C LEU A 47 -20.72 15.91 11.70
N ARG A 48 -20.24 16.41 10.55
CA ARG A 48 -20.83 16.08 9.25
C ARG A 48 -20.72 14.58 8.96
N CYS A 49 -19.57 13.95 9.21
CA CYS A 49 -19.41 12.50 9.08
C CYS A 49 -20.34 11.72 10.03
N ILE A 50 -20.44 12.13 11.30
CA ILE A 50 -21.36 11.52 12.28
C ILE A 50 -22.82 11.63 11.83
N SER A 51 -23.19 12.73 11.17
CA SER A 51 -24.53 12.91 10.61
C SER A 51 -24.80 11.98 9.43
N GLN A 52 -23.78 11.65 8.64
CA GLN A 52 -23.90 10.64 7.58
C GLN A 52 -24.02 9.22 8.14
N ASP A 53 -23.32 8.91 9.25
CA ASP A 53 -23.47 7.63 9.95
C ASP A 53 -24.90 7.39 10.45
N PHE A 54 -25.67 8.44 10.77
CA PHE A 54 -27.07 8.30 11.18
C PHE A 54 -27.91 7.59 10.10
N TYR A 55 -27.75 7.98 8.83
CA TYR A 55 -28.46 7.34 7.71
C TYR A 55 -28.03 5.88 7.53
N LEU A 56 -26.73 5.58 7.67
CA LEU A 56 -26.23 4.20 7.66
C LEU A 56 -26.83 3.37 8.80
N LEU A 57 -26.90 3.91 10.02
CA LEU A 57 -27.48 3.22 11.17
C LEU A 57 -28.98 2.99 11.00
N GLN A 58 -29.72 3.92 10.37
CA GLN A 58 -31.13 3.70 10.01
C GLN A 58 -31.28 2.54 9.02
N ALA A 59 -30.46 2.52 7.97
CA ALA A 59 -30.45 1.42 7.01
C ALA A 59 -30.06 0.09 7.66
N PHE A 60 -29.10 0.08 8.59
CA PHE A 60 -28.71 -1.12 9.33
C PHE A 60 -29.86 -1.65 10.18
N ALA A 61 -30.61 -0.77 10.85
CA ALA A 61 -31.76 -1.17 11.65
C ALA A 61 -32.87 -1.82 10.81
N GLN A 62 -33.10 -1.32 9.59
CA GLN A 62 -34.07 -1.90 8.63
C GLN A 62 -33.53 -3.20 8.01
N ALA A 63 -32.26 -3.25 7.66
CA ALA A 63 -31.63 -4.44 7.11
C ALA A 63 -31.65 -5.60 8.12
N TYR A 64 -31.39 -5.32 9.41
CA TYR A 64 -31.54 -6.33 10.46
C TYR A 64 -32.98 -6.80 10.65
N GLU A 65 -33.99 -5.95 10.45
CA GLU A 65 -35.39 -6.35 10.49
C GLU A 65 -35.73 -7.37 9.40
N LEU A 66 -35.25 -7.12 8.18
CA LEU A 66 -35.42 -8.05 7.07
C LEU A 66 -34.61 -9.34 7.29
N ALA A 67 -33.38 -9.24 7.79
CA ALA A 67 -32.57 -10.41 8.10
C ALA A 67 -33.20 -11.28 9.20
N GLU A 68 -33.85 -10.66 10.20
CA GLU A 68 -34.63 -11.34 11.24
C GLU A 68 -35.84 -12.08 10.64
N GLU A 69 -36.62 -11.43 9.76
CA GLU A 69 -37.78 -12.03 9.09
C GLU A 69 -37.40 -13.30 8.31
N TYR A 70 -36.19 -13.31 7.74
CA TYR A 70 -35.72 -14.38 6.88
C TYR A 70 -34.82 -15.42 7.56
N ALA A 71 -34.33 -15.18 8.77
CA ALA A 71 -33.59 -16.21 9.50
C ALA A 71 -34.50 -17.41 9.82
N ASP A 72 -33.96 -18.62 9.76
CA ASP A 72 -34.73 -19.86 9.99
C ASP A 72 -34.77 -20.20 11.50
N ASP A 73 -33.59 -20.26 12.11
CA ASP A 73 -33.34 -20.63 13.49
C ASP A 73 -33.71 -19.51 14.49
N ASP A 74 -34.42 -19.86 15.56
CA ASP A 74 -34.88 -18.88 16.54
C ASP A 74 -33.73 -18.28 17.37
N GLU A 75 -32.62 -19.01 17.56
CA GLU A 75 -31.43 -18.44 18.21
C GLU A 75 -30.76 -17.38 17.34
N ASP A 76 -30.73 -17.61 16.02
CA ASP A 76 -30.20 -16.66 15.04
C ASP A 76 -31.08 -15.40 14.96
N LYS A 77 -32.41 -15.56 14.94
CA LYS A 77 -33.36 -14.43 15.04
C LYS A 77 -33.11 -13.60 16.28
N GLU A 78 -33.03 -14.24 17.46
CA GLU A 78 -32.81 -13.52 18.71
C GLU A 78 -31.44 -12.82 18.73
N ALA A 79 -30.42 -13.39 18.08
CA ALA A 79 -29.13 -12.74 17.90
C ALA A 79 -29.22 -11.47 17.02
N ILE A 80 -29.94 -11.55 15.89
CA ILE A 80 -30.17 -10.42 14.98
C ILE A 80 -31.00 -9.33 15.67
N VAL A 81 -32.06 -9.70 16.39
CA VAL A 81 -32.88 -8.79 17.20
C VAL A 81 -32.03 -8.02 18.21
N LYS A 82 -31.10 -8.70 18.89
CA LYS A 82 -30.17 -8.05 19.82
C LYS A 82 -29.27 -7.03 19.12
N LEU A 83 -28.76 -7.33 17.92
CA LEU A 83 -27.97 -6.39 17.11
C LEU A 83 -28.81 -5.18 16.70
N ARG A 84 -30.01 -5.40 16.16
CA ARG A 84 -30.97 -4.35 15.81
C ARG A 84 -31.30 -3.43 16.99
N LYS A 85 -31.59 -4.01 18.16
CA LYS A 85 -31.88 -3.26 19.41
C LYS A 85 -30.71 -2.36 19.82
N ARG A 86 -29.45 -2.78 19.60
CA ARG A 86 -28.26 -1.96 19.88
C ARG A 86 -28.17 -0.76 18.92
N VAL A 87 -28.40 -0.97 17.63
CA VAL A 87 -28.43 0.11 16.62
C VAL A 87 -29.54 1.10 16.93
N LEU A 88 -30.77 0.63 17.17
CA LEU A 88 -31.90 1.49 17.55
C LEU A 88 -31.64 2.27 18.83
N LYS A 89 -30.96 1.68 19.81
CA LYS A 89 -30.53 2.39 21.02
C LYS A 89 -29.51 3.49 20.70
N ARG A 90 -28.50 3.19 19.88
CA ARG A 90 -27.50 4.17 19.44
C ARG A 90 -28.13 5.35 18.71
N LEU A 91 -29.12 5.11 17.84
CA LEU A 91 -29.89 6.15 17.15
C LEU A 91 -30.68 7.03 18.12
N ARG A 92 -31.39 6.44 19.09
CA ARG A 92 -32.15 7.21 20.11
C ARG A 92 -31.25 8.06 21.00
N ASP A 93 -30.09 7.52 21.36
CA ASP A 93 -29.16 8.17 22.30
C ASP A 93 -28.14 9.08 21.57
N GLN A 94 -28.30 9.32 20.26
CA GLN A 94 -27.28 9.97 19.42
C GLN A 94 -26.86 11.35 19.93
N ASP A 95 -27.81 12.27 20.12
CA ASP A 95 -27.53 13.65 20.54
C ASP A 95 -26.87 13.70 21.92
N LYS A 96 -27.33 12.83 22.83
CA LYS A 96 -26.72 12.67 24.13
C LYS A 96 -25.27 12.19 24.01
N LEU A 97 -25.01 11.19 23.17
CA LEU A 97 -23.66 10.67 22.96
C LEU A 97 -22.73 11.72 22.35
N ILE A 98 -23.21 12.51 21.38
CA ILE A 98 -22.44 13.62 20.80
C ILE A 98 -22.11 14.68 21.86
N SER A 99 -23.08 14.99 22.73
CA SER A 99 -22.88 15.89 23.88
C SER A 99 -21.88 15.32 24.89
N ASP A 100 -21.95 14.03 25.20
CA ASP A 100 -21.03 13.32 26.10
C ASP A 100 -19.60 13.34 25.54
N TRP A 101 -19.44 13.29 24.21
CA TRP A 101 -18.17 13.46 23.51
C TRP A 101 -17.62 14.88 23.54
N GLY A 102 -18.44 15.87 23.92
CA GLY A 102 -18.04 17.28 24.05
C GLY A 102 -18.39 18.15 22.84
N PHE A 103 -19.30 17.70 21.97
CA PHE A 103 -19.74 18.47 20.81
C PHE A 103 -21.22 18.82 20.90
N GLU A 104 -21.61 19.88 20.21
CA GLU A 104 -23.03 20.19 20.02
C GLU A 104 -23.62 19.28 18.92
N PRO A 105 -24.80 18.66 19.15
CA PRO A 105 -25.48 17.88 18.13
C PRO A 105 -25.71 18.70 16.86
N PRO A 106 -25.34 18.17 15.68
CA PRO A 106 -25.50 18.89 14.43
C PRO A 106 -26.97 19.06 14.06
N LYS A 107 -27.28 20.13 13.33
CA LYS A 107 -28.60 20.25 12.68
C LYS A 107 -28.70 19.23 11.54
N GLU A 108 -29.91 18.88 11.16
CA GLU A 108 -30.16 17.90 10.10
C GLU A 108 -29.39 18.26 8.81
N HIS A 109 -28.58 17.31 8.32
CA HIS A 109 -27.78 17.46 7.12
C HIS A 109 -28.32 16.55 6.02
N ALA A 110 -28.27 17.02 4.78
CA ALA A 110 -28.63 16.21 3.62
C ALA A 110 -27.73 14.95 3.53
N CYS A 111 -28.33 13.83 3.13
CA CYS A 111 -27.60 12.60 2.86
C CYS A 111 -26.69 12.82 1.64
N HIS A 112 -25.42 12.42 1.75
CA HIS A 112 -24.46 12.47 0.66
C HIS A 112 -24.64 11.31 -0.31
N ASP A 113 -24.24 11.51 -1.57
CA ASP A 113 -24.27 10.49 -2.61
C ASP A 113 -23.57 9.17 -2.21
N ALA A 114 -22.38 9.23 -1.60
CA ALA A 114 -21.67 8.03 -1.13
C ALA A 114 -22.44 7.28 -0.04
N THR A 115 -23.06 8.02 0.89
CA THR A 115 -23.91 7.45 1.96
C THR A 115 -25.14 6.79 1.34
N SER A 116 -25.84 7.48 0.44
CA SER A 116 -27.02 6.96 -0.28
C SER A 116 -26.69 5.69 -1.04
N LYS A 117 -25.58 5.64 -1.79
CA LYS A 117 -25.16 4.43 -2.52
C LYS A 117 -24.98 3.23 -1.60
N TYR A 118 -24.45 3.44 -0.39
CA TYR A 118 -24.31 2.35 0.57
C TYR A 118 -25.66 1.96 1.17
N THR A 119 -26.48 2.92 1.61
CA THR A 119 -27.81 2.57 2.14
C THR A 119 -28.67 1.85 1.11
N ASP A 120 -28.64 2.28 -0.16
CA ASP A 120 -29.38 1.66 -1.25
C ASP A 120 -28.90 0.23 -1.51
N PHE A 121 -27.58 0.04 -1.64
CA PHE A 121 -26.98 -1.29 -1.77
C PHE A 121 -27.37 -2.24 -0.64
N LEU A 122 -27.36 -1.75 0.60
CA LEU A 122 -27.73 -2.56 1.76
C LEU A 122 -29.21 -2.94 1.73
N MET A 123 -30.10 -2.00 1.40
CA MET A 123 -31.54 -2.27 1.30
C MET A 123 -31.87 -3.20 0.13
N GLU A 124 -31.20 -3.05 -1.01
CA GLU A 124 -31.30 -3.99 -2.13
C GLU A 124 -30.85 -5.40 -1.73
N THR A 125 -29.73 -5.50 -1.01
CA THR A 125 -29.21 -6.78 -0.51
C THR A 125 -30.20 -7.43 0.47
N ALA A 126 -30.67 -6.68 1.46
CA ALA A 126 -31.58 -7.17 2.49
C ALA A 126 -32.98 -7.54 1.96
N SER A 127 -33.45 -6.87 0.91
CA SER A 127 -34.71 -7.19 0.22
C SER A 127 -34.57 -8.31 -0.82
N GLY A 128 -33.36 -8.84 -1.02
CA GLY A 128 -33.09 -9.97 -1.91
C GLY A 128 -32.93 -9.63 -3.39
N LYS A 129 -32.68 -8.37 -3.72
CA LYS A 129 -32.22 -7.95 -5.06
C LYS A 129 -30.71 -8.21 -5.20
N VAL A 130 -30.30 -9.44 -4.97
CA VAL A 130 -28.89 -9.84 -4.90
C VAL A 130 -28.42 -10.37 -6.26
N GLY A 131 -27.43 -9.68 -6.84
CA GLY A 131 -26.82 -10.01 -8.13
C GLY A 131 -27.34 -9.13 -9.27
N GLY A 132 -26.42 -8.44 -9.96
CA GLY A 132 -26.74 -7.73 -11.21
C GLY A 132 -27.23 -8.66 -12.30
N GLU A 133 -27.58 -8.12 -13.48
CA GLU A 133 -28.29 -8.82 -14.57
C GLU A 133 -27.77 -10.22 -14.95
N LYS A 134 -26.47 -10.52 -14.71
CA LYS A 134 -25.87 -11.82 -15.03
C LYS A 134 -26.05 -12.92 -13.97
N PHE A 135 -26.42 -12.61 -12.73
CA PHE A 135 -26.47 -13.57 -11.61
C PHE A 135 -27.57 -13.26 -10.60
N ALA A 136 -28.68 -12.68 -11.04
CA ALA A 136 -29.82 -12.43 -10.16
C ALA A 136 -30.26 -13.75 -9.52
N VAL A 137 -29.99 -13.91 -8.21
CA VAL A 137 -30.51 -15.03 -7.44
C VAL A 137 -31.99 -14.74 -7.28
N LYS A 138 -32.84 -15.32 -8.15
CA LYS A 138 -34.28 -15.27 -7.94
C LYS A 138 -34.57 -16.08 -6.69
N ILE A 139 -34.97 -15.40 -5.63
CA ILE A 139 -35.45 -16.03 -4.41
C ILE A 139 -36.87 -16.47 -4.68
N VAL A 140 -37.05 -17.74 -5.03
CA VAL A 140 -38.33 -18.32 -5.45
C VAL A 140 -38.96 -19.10 -4.29
N THR A 141 -38.15 -19.61 -3.36
CA THR A 141 -38.59 -20.50 -2.29
C THR A 141 -38.33 -19.95 -0.88
N PRO A 142 -39.08 -20.39 0.15
CA PRO A 142 -38.80 -20.06 1.55
C PRO A 142 -37.38 -20.45 2.00
N PHE A 143 -36.84 -21.56 1.47
CA PHE A 143 -35.47 -22.00 1.78
C PHE A 143 -34.39 -21.09 1.16
N GLU A 144 -34.66 -20.43 0.05
CA GLU A 144 -33.72 -19.45 -0.51
C GLU A 144 -33.74 -18.12 0.26
N LYS A 145 -34.85 -17.80 0.94
CA LYS A 145 -34.94 -16.60 1.79
C LYS A 145 -34.00 -16.69 2.99
N THR A 146 -33.74 -17.88 3.53
CA THR A 146 -32.87 -18.05 4.71
C THR A 146 -31.42 -17.61 4.48
N LYS A 147 -30.99 -17.59 3.21
CA LYS A 147 -29.67 -17.10 2.77
C LYS A 147 -29.55 -15.57 2.87
N LEU A 148 -30.67 -14.84 2.88
CA LEU A 148 -30.68 -13.38 2.96
C LEU A 148 -30.11 -12.85 4.25
N ALA A 149 -30.27 -13.58 5.35
CA ALA A 149 -29.64 -13.22 6.61
C ALA A 149 -28.11 -13.22 6.45
N ALA A 150 -27.52 -14.27 5.88
CA ALA A 150 -26.08 -14.33 5.61
C ALA A 150 -25.62 -13.19 4.67
N TYR A 151 -26.34 -12.96 3.57
CA TYR A 151 -26.02 -11.89 2.61
C TYR A 151 -26.10 -10.50 3.24
N THR A 152 -27.12 -10.23 4.04
CA THR A 152 -27.28 -8.96 4.76
C THR A 152 -26.16 -8.76 5.77
N LEU A 153 -25.82 -9.78 6.55
CA LEU A 153 -24.71 -9.69 7.52
C LEU A 153 -23.36 -9.53 6.82
N SER A 154 -23.16 -10.13 5.64
CA SER A 154 -21.95 -9.93 4.83
C SER A 154 -21.80 -8.49 4.35
N ALA A 155 -22.91 -7.79 4.11
CA ALA A 155 -22.94 -6.38 3.73
C ALA A 155 -22.77 -5.42 4.93
N ILE A 156 -23.06 -5.84 6.16
CA ILE A 156 -22.93 -5.01 7.38
C ILE A 156 -21.59 -5.22 8.10
N SER A 157 -21.17 -6.47 8.22
CA SER A 157 -19.97 -6.92 8.93
C SER A 157 -18.72 -6.07 8.65
N PRO A 158 -18.31 -5.82 7.38
CA PRO A 158 -17.08 -5.09 7.10
C PRO A 158 -17.09 -3.67 7.66
N CYS A 159 -18.24 -2.98 7.68
CA CYS A 159 -18.33 -1.62 8.21
C CYS A 159 -18.06 -1.58 9.72
N MET A 160 -18.64 -2.51 10.48
CA MET A 160 -18.44 -2.60 11.92
C MET A 160 -16.99 -2.97 12.27
N ARG A 161 -16.42 -3.95 11.56
CA ARG A 161 -15.04 -4.37 11.74
C ARG A 161 -14.06 -3.24 11.38
N LEU A 162 -14.30 -2.51 10.29
CA LEU A 162 -13.46 -1.40 9.86
C LEU A 162 -13.45 -0.24 10.87
N TYR A 163 -14.58 0.09 11.48
CA TYR A 163 -14.62 1.09 12.55
C TYR A 163 -13.79 0.68 13.78
N SER A 164 -13.91 -0.58 14.23
CA SER A 164 -13.10 -1.11 15.34
C SER A 164 -11.61 -1.09 15.01
N PHE A 165 -11.26 -1.47 13.77
CA PHE A 165 -9.89 -1.45 13.27
C PHE A 165 -9.31 -0.03 13.27
N ILE A 166 -9.95 0.92 12.59
CA ILE A 166 -9.46 2.31 12.50
C ILE A 166 -9.31 2.92 13.91
N SER A 167 -10.30 2.75 14.80
CA SER A 167 -10.22 3.35 16.13
C SER A 167 -9.08 2.78 16.97
N ARG A 168 -8.76 1.49 16.81
CA ARG A 168 -7.61 0.84 17.48
C ARG A 168 -6.28 1.30 16.93
N GLU A 169 -6.15 1.40 15.61
CA GLU A 169 -4.95 1.95 14.95
C GLU A 169 -4.69 3.38 15.42
N ILE A 170 -5.74 4.22 15.52
CA ILE A 170 -5.60 5.58 16.04
C ILE A 170 -5.18 5.56 17.51
N GLN A 171 -5.85 4.75 18.35
CA GLN A 171 -5.52 4.68 19.78
C GLN A 171 -4.09 4.23 20.06
N ALA A 172 -3.55 3.33 19.23
CA ALA A 172 -2.16 2.89 19.34
C ALA A 172 -1.15 4.04 19.14
N LEU A 173 -1.57 5.14 18.49
CA LEU A 173 -0.76 6.35 18.28
C LEU A 173 -0.98 7.44 19.34
N LEU A 174 -1.92 7.25 20.27
CA LEU A 174 -2.19 8.21 21.33
C LEU A 174 -1.27 7.94 22.51
N ASP A 175 -0.55 8.96 22.96
CA ASP A 175 0.22 8.89 24.21
C ASP A 175 -0.77 8.71 25.40
N PRO A 176 -0.61 7.65 26.22
CA PRO A 176 -1.43 7.45 27.42
C PRO A 176 -1.42 8.67 28.35
N GLY A 177 -0.33 9.45 28.36
CA GLY A 177 -0.16 10.67 29.16
C GLY A 177 -0.80 11.92 28.57
N GLN A 178 -1.12 11.94 27.27
CA GLN A 178 -1.82 13.07 26.63
C GLN A 178 -3.34 12.86 26.67
N SER A 179 -4.01 13.53 27.61
CA SER A 179 -5.47 13.49 27.74
C SER A 179 -6.24 14.34 26.73
N ASN A 180 -5.56 15.16 25.92
CA ASN A 180 -6.19 16.31 25.25
C ASN A 180 -6.66 16.05 23.80
N HIS A 181 -6.64 14.80 23.34
CA HIS A 181 -7.13 14.49 21.99
C HIS A 181 -8.64 14.74 21.88
N VAL A 182 -9.03 15.69 21.02
CA VAL A 182 -10.41 16.22 20.93
C VAL A 182 -11.45 15.10 20.69
N TYR A 183 -11.09 14.08 19.91
CA TYR A 183 -11.98 12.97 19.55
C TYR A 183 -11.86 11.73 20.45
N LYS A 184 -11.11 11.80 21.56
CA LYS A 184 -10.75 10.64 22.39
C LYS A 184 -11.97 9.86 22.87
N LYS A 185 -12.98 10.53 23.42
CA LYS A 185 -14.19 9.85 23.94
C LYS A 185 -14.96 9.07 22.87
N TRP A 186 -14.99 9.58 21.64
CA TRP A 186 -15.61 8.89 20.51
C TRP A 186 -14.80 7.66 20.12
N LEU A 187 -13.47 7.81 19.98
CA LEU A 187 -12.54 6.70 19.70
C LEU A 187 -12.63 5.60 20.76
N ASP A 188 -12.63 5.98 22.04
CA ASP A 188 -12.77 5.06 23.18
C ASP A 188 -14.07 4.27 23.12
N SER A 189 -15.16 4.89 22.62
CA SER A 189 -16.44 4.18 22.45
C SER A 189 -16.37 3.09 21.38
N LEU A 190 -15.64 3.33 20.28
CA LEU A 190 -15.48 2.39 19.17
C LEU A 190 -14.44 1.30 19.44
N SER A 191 -13.40 1.61 20.22
CA SER A 191 -12.40 0.61 20.62
C SER A 191 -12.78 -0.18 21.88
N SER A 192 -13.94 0.13 22.49
CA SER A 192 -14.41 -0.55 23.70
C SER A 192 -14.66 -2.05 23.48
N GLU A 193 -14.48 -2.85 24.52
CA GLU A 193 -14.82 -4.29 24.50
C GLU A 193 -16.28 -4.53 24.08
N LYS A 194 -17.18 -3.61 24.41
CA LYS A 194 -18.59 -3.69 24.03
C LYS A 194 -18.79 -3.55 22.52
N PHE A 195 -18.07 -2.64 21.88
CA PHE A 195 -18.14 -2.46 20.42
C PHE A 195 -17.50 -3.66 19.72
N GLU A 196 -16.34 -4.11 20.20
CA GLU A 196 -15.68 -5.31 19.69
C GLU A 196 -16.56 -6.55 19.78
N ALA A 197 -17.17 -6.81 20.93
CA ALA A 197 -18.10 -7.93 21.10
C ALA A 197 -19.32 -7.84 20.15
N SER A 198 -19.69 -6.62 19.76
CA SER A 198 -20.74 -6.39 18.75
C SER A 198 -20.25 -6.75 17.34
N ALA A 199 -19.04 -6.33 16.95
CA ALA A 199 -18.44 -6.68 15.67
C ALA A 199 -18.22 -8.20 15.54
N SER A 200 -17.59 -8.82 16.55
CA SER A 200 -17.36 -10.27 16.56
C SER A 200 -18.67 -11.06 16.52
N ARG A 201 -19.73 -10.61 17.21
CA ARG A 201 -21.03 -11.30 17.16
C ARG A 201 -21.66 -11.29 15.76
N ILE A 202 -21.45 -10.23 14.98
CA ILE A 202 -21.92 -10.18 13.58
C ILE A 202 -21.13 -11.18 12.72
N GLU A 203 -19.82 -11.26 12.94
CA GLU A 203 -18.93 -12.18 12.22
C GLU A 203 -19.20 -13.64 12.56
N ASP A 204 -19.34 -13.98 13.84
CA ASP A 204 -19.70 -15.33 14.30
C ASP A 204 -21.03 -15.79 13.68
N LEU A 205 -22.00 -14.88 13.59
CA LEU A 205 -23.30 -15.18 13.00
C LEU A 205 -23.21 -15.32 11.48
N LEU A 206 -22.43 -14.48 10.81
CA LEU A 206 -22.13 -14.64 9.39
C LEU A 206 -21.46 -15.98 9.12
N ASP A 207 -20.51 -16.38 9.95
CA ASP A 207 -19.81 -17.67 9.85
C ASP A 207 -20.79 -18.83 10.03
N LYS A 208 -21.62 -18.80 11.09
CA LYS A 208 -22.67 -19.82 11.35
C LYS A 208 -23.62 -19.95 10.17
N LEU A 209 -24.16 -18.83 9.68
CA LEU A 209 -25.12 -18.82 8.57
C LEU A 209 -24.50 -19.20 7.22
N SER A 210 -23.17 -19.12 7.10
CA SER A 210 -22.46 -19.50 5.88
C SER A 210 -22.15 -20.99 5.78
N ILE A 211 -22.29 -21.78 6.88
CA ILE A 211 -21.98 -23.22 6.91
C ILE A 211 -22.83 -24.02 5.91
N SER A 212 -24.10 -23.64 5.74
CA SER A 212 -25.05 -24.33 4.87
C SER A 212 -25.01 -23.85 3.41
N LEU A 213 -24.18 -22.85 3.10
CA LEU A 213 -24.08 -22.27 1.75
C LEU A 213 -23.21 -23.13 0.83
N THR A 214 -23.60 -23.20 -0.43
CA THR A 214 -22.83 -23.79 -1.52
C THR A 214 -21.66 -22.87 -1.93
N GLY A 215 -20.72 -23.39 -2.74
CA GLY A 215 -19.59 -22.60 -3.24
C GLY A 215 -20.03 -21.33 -3.99
N GLU A 216 -21.02 -21.44 -4.88
CA GLU A 216 -21.55 -20.29 -5.64
C GLU A 216 -22.19 -19.23 -4.73
N GLU A 217 -22.81 -19.66 -3.63
CA GLU A 217 -23.42 -18.76 -2.66
C GLU A 217 -22.39 -18.10 -1.75
N LEU A 218 -21.31 -18.79 -1.41
CA LEU A 218 -20.16 -18.20 -0.73
C LEU A 218 -19.47 -17.16 -1.63
N ASP A 219 -19.43 -17.37 -2.94
CA ASP A 219 -18.93 -16.35 -3.87
C ASP A 219 -19.83 -15.10 -3.87
N VAL A 220 -21.14 -15.25 -3.65
CA VAL A 220 -22.06 -14.11 -3.44
C VAL A 220 -21.71 -13.36 -2.16
N VAL A 221 -21.51 -14.08 -1.04
CA VAL A 221 -21.10 -13.51 0.25
C VAL A 221 -19.80 -12.70 0.09
N GLU A 222 -18.80 -13.27 -0.58
CA GLU A 222 -17.53 -12.58 -0.85
C GLU A 222 -17.74 -11.27 -1.64
N ARG A 223 -18.53 -11.32 -2.73
CA ARG A 223 -18.79 -10.13 -3.56
C ARG A 223 -19.52 -9.04 -2.79
N LEU A 224 -20.52 -9.40 -1.97
CA LEU A 224 -21.27 -8.46 -1.16
C LEU A 224 -20.37 -7.81 -0.09
N TYR A 225 -19.55 -8.61 0.59
CA TYR A 225 -18.58 -8.13 1.57
C TYR A 225 -17.59 -7.14 0.95
N HIS A 226 -16.99 -7.50 -0.20
CA HIS A 226 -16.06 -6.65 -0.92
C HIS A 226 -16.73 -5.35 -1.40
N ARG A 227 -17.98 -5.44 -1.90
CA ARG A 227 -18.74 -4.25 -2.31
C ARG A 227 -19.03 -3.33 -1.14
N ALA A 228 -19.39 -3.88 0.02
CA ALA A 228 -19.60 -3.12 1.25
C ALA A 228 -18.31 -2.44 1.73
N MET A 229 -17.15 -3.10 1.65
CA MET A 229 -15.84 -2.47 1.92
C MET A 229 -15.59 -1.28 0.99
N LYS A 230 -15.80 -1.44 -0.33
CA LYS A 230 -15.63 -0.35 -1.30
C LYS A 230 -16.57 0.83 -1.05
N LEU A 231 -17.84 0.55 -0.78
CA LEU A 231 -18.83 1.60 -0.47
C LEU A 231 -18.49 2.31 0.85
N LYS A 232 -17.93 1.59 1.84
CA LYS A 232 -17.45 2.23 3.06
C LYS A 232 -16.20 3.08 2.83
N LEU A 233 -15.31 2.66 1.93
CA LEU A 233 -14.21 3.50 1.48
C LEU A 233 -14.72 4.76 0.79
N ASP A 234 -15.63 4.64 -0.18
CA ASP A 234 -16.25 5.79 -0.84
C ASP A 234 -16.87 6.75 0.18
N PHE A 235 -17.54 6.21 1.21
CA PHE A 235 -18.05 7.01 2.33
C PHE A 235 -16.93 7.78 3.04
N ILE A 236 -15.82 7.13 3.43
CA ILE A 236 -14.71 7.76 4.16
C ILE A 236 -14.01 8.82 3.27
N TRP A 237 -13.71 8.47 2.03
CA TRP A 237 -13.02 9.34 1.08
C TRP A 237 -13.88 10.53 0.60
N SER A 238 -15.21 10.40 0.67
CA SER A 238 -16.13 11.52 0.39
C SER A 238 -16.27 12.52 1.54
N GLN A 239 -15.71 12.24 2.72
CA GLN A 239 -15.80 13.16 3.85
C GLN A 239 -15.00 14.44 3.53
N SER A 240 -15.65 15.57 3.76
CA SER A 240 -15.05 16.88 3.55
C SER A 240 -13.93 17.10 4.55
N VAL A 241 -12.79 17.58 4.07
CA VAL A 241 -11.69 18.06 4.90
C VAL A 241 -11.34 19.46 4.42
N VAL A 242 -11.57 20.46 5.28
CA VAL A 242 -11.48 21.88 4.90
C VAL A 242 -10.11 22.48 5.20
N GLN A 243 -9.39 21.89 6.15
CA GLN A 243 -8.06 22.30 6.54
C GLN A 243 -6.99 21.76 5.58
N LYS A 244 -5.77 22.33 5.63
CA LYS A 244 -4.60 21.86 4.87
C LYS A 244 -4.21 20.45 5.36
N THR A 245 -3.99 19.53 4.44
CA THR A 245 -3.72 18.11 4.74
C THR A 245 -2.45 17.61 4.07
N VAL A 246 -1.71 16.72 4.76
CA VAL A 246 -0.57 16.01 4.16
C VAL A 246 -0.99 14.99 3.10
N VAL A 247 -2.25 14.54 3.13
CA VAL A 247 -2.83 13.64 2.14
C VAL A 247 -3.94 14.33 1.34
N PRO A 248 -3.95 14.23 0.00
CA PRO A 248 -2.88 13.68 -0.82
C PRO A 248 -1.67 14.63 -0.89
N PHE A 249 -0.47 14.05 -0.84
CA PHE A 249 0.76 14.82 -0.89
C PHE A 249 0.90 15.57 -2.21
N SER A 250 0.41 14.98 -3.30
CA SER A 250 0.33 15.65 -4.61
C SER A 250 -0.59 16.85 -4.67
N LEU A 251 -1.39 17.16 -3.64
CA LEU A 251 -2.17 18.39 -3.55
C LEU A 251 -1.61 19.40 -2.55
N LEU A 252 -0.63 19.02 -1.75
CA LEU A 252 0.04 19.94 -0.84
C LEU A 252 0.88 20.94 -1.64
N ARG A 253 0.74 22.24 -1.34
CA ARG A 253 1.58 23.32 -1.88
C ARG A 253 2.11 24.13 -0.70
N ASP A 254 3.40 24.44 -0.73
CA ASP A 254 3.94 25.55 0.04
C ASP A 254 4.14 26.78 -0.85
N SER A 255 4.35 26.60 -2.17
CA SER A 255 4.35 27.65 -3.19
C SER A 255 3.58 27.26 -4.47
N ASP A 256 3.28 28.24 -5.34
CA ASP A 256 2.63 27.97 -6.65
C ASP A 256 3.56 27.29 -7.67
N ASP A 257 4.88 27.30 -7.42
CA ASP A 257 5.93 26.69 -8.25
C ASP A 257 6.37 25.30 -7.75
N ASP A 258 5.79 24.79 -6.65
CA ASP A 258 6.16 23.50 -6.05
C ASP A 258 5.91 22.31 -7.01
N ASN A 259 6.99 21.75 -7.55
CA ASN A 259 6.98 20.49 -8.31
C ASN A 259 7.06 19.28 -7.36
N LEU A 260 6.36 18.20 -7.71
CA LEU A 260 6.51 16.90 -7.06
C LEU A 260 7.40 16.01 -7.93
N ILE A 261 8.54 15.59 -7.37
CA ILE A 261 9.45 14.63 -7.99
C ILE A 261 9.26 13.28 -7.29
N THR A 262 8.81 12.29 -8.04
CA THR A 262 8.67 10.91 -7.55
C THR A 262 9.81 10.08 -8.14
N LEU A 263 10.67 9.56 -7.28
CA LEU A 263 11.76 8.68 -7.65
C LEU A 263 11.46 7.27 -7.14
N CYS A 264 11.83 6.25 -7.90
CA CYS A 264 11.55 4.88 -7.54
C CYS A 264 12.64 3.92 -7.99
N ASP A 265 12.94 2.94 -7.15
CA ASP A 265 13.66 1.75 -7.55
C ASP A 265 12.79 0.82 -8.42
N PHE A 266 13.42 -0.02 -9.25
CA PHE A 266 12.69 -0.87 -10.20
C PHE A 266 12.54 -2.32 -9.73
N ASP A 267 13.66 -2.98 -9.47
CA ASP A 267 13.70 -4.43 -9.26
C ASP A 267 13.11 -4.81 -7.91
N LEU A 268 12.11 -5.70 -7.92
CA LEU A 268 11.37 -6.16 -6.73
C LEU A 268 10.54 -5.08 -6.01
N THR A 269 10.88 -3.80 -6.21
CA THR A 269 10.08 -2.63 -5.80
C THR A 269 8.87 -2.45 -6.72
N CYS A 270 9.09 -2.33 -8.03
CA CYS A 270 8.03 -2.22 -9.04
C CYS A 270 7.63 -3.58 -9.62
N THR A 271 8.61 -4.47 -9.83
CA THR A 271 8.42 -5.75 -10.52
C THR A 271 8.25 -6.91 -9.53
N THR A 272 7.62 -8.00 -9.96
CA THR A 272 7.54 -9.23 -9.14
C THR A 272 8.73 -10.17 -9.35
N VAL A 273 9.54 -9.89 -10.38
CA VAL A 273 10.73 -10.65 -10.75
C VAL A 273 11.90 -9.70 -10.97
N ASP A 274 13.09 -10.15 -10.61
CA ASP A 274 14.33 -9.42 -10.80
C ASP A 274 14.70 -9.33 -12.30
N SER A 275 15.04 -8.13 -12.77
CA SER A 275 15.37 -7.87 -14.17
C SER A 275 16.63 -8.61 -14.63
N SER A 276 17.60 -8.85 -13.74
CA SER A 276 18.81 -9.60 -14.08
C SER A 276 18.49 -11.07 -14.38
N ALA A 277 17.59 -11.67 -13.60
CA ALA A 277 17.10 -13.02 -13.84
C ALA A 277 16.31 -13.13 -15.16
N LEU A 278 15.49 -12.12 -15.47
CA LEU A 278 14.77 -12.07 -16.75
C LEU A 278 15.73 -11.97 -17.95
N LEU A 279 16.73 -11.09 -17.87
CA LEU A 279 17.74 -10.94 -18.92
C LEU A 279 18.54 -12.23 -19.13
N ALA A 280 18.86 -12.94 -18.05
CA ALA A 280 19.53 -14.24 -18.12
C ALA A 280 18.64 -15.30 -18.80
N GLU A 281 17.35 -15.37 -18.48
CA GLU A 281 16.41 -16.28 -19.15
C GLU A 281 16.27 -15.96 -20.64
N LEU A 282 16.21 -14.67 -21.02
CA LEU A 282 16.23 -14.28 -22.43
C LEU A 282 17.51 -14.76 -23.13
N ALA A 283 18.66 -14.71 -22.45
CA ALA A 283 19.93 -15.16 -23.03
C ALA A 283 19.94 -16.68 -23.23
N ILE A 284 19.39 -17.44 -22.29
CA ILE A 284 19.24 -18.89 -22.39
C ILE A 284 18.32 -19.27 -23.56
N VAL A 285 17.19 -18.57 -23.72
CA VAL A 285 16.25 -18.79 -24.83
C VAL A 285 16.87 -18.43 -26.18
N ALA A 286 17.60 -17.32 -26.26
CA ALA A 286 18.31 -16.91 -27.47
C ALA A 286 19.37 -17.96 -27.89
N ALA A 287 20.13 -18.49 -26.93
CA ALA A 287 21.11 -19.55 -27.16
C ALA A 287 20.48 -20.88 -27.62
N THR A 288 19.20 -21.12 -27.32
CA THR A 288 18.46 -22.31 -27.80
C THR A 288 18.05 -22.19 -29.27
N SER A 289 17.84 -20.95 -29.74
CA SER A 289 17.35 -20.65 -31.08
C SER A 289 18.47 -20.37 -32.09
N ALA A 290 19.69 -20.16 -31.60
CA ALA A 290 20.87 -19.88 -32.43
C ALA A 290 21.30 -21.13 -33.21
N SER A 291 21.29 -21.03 -34.54
CA SER A 291 21.81 -22.08 -35.45
C SER A 291 23.33 -21.97 -35.67
N GLU A 292 23.98 -20.99 -35.04
CA GLU A 292 25.39 -20.66 -35.31
C GLU A 292 26.36 -21.49 -34.44
N PRO A 293 27.43 -22.07 -35.02
CA PRO A 293 28.41 -22.88 -34.30
C PRO A 293 29.26 -22.14 -33.25
N GLN A 294 29.18 -20.81 -33.18
CA GLN A 294 30.05 -19.95 -32.36
C GLN A 294 29.37 -19.40 -31.09
N LEU A 295 28.06 -19.62 -30.91
CA LEU A 295 27.36 -19.22 -29.69
C LEU A 295 27.42 -20.34 -28.63
N PRO A 296 27.67 -20.02 -27.35
CA PRO A 296 27.57 -21.00 -26.27
C PRO A 296 26.19 -21.64 -26.19
N SER A 297 26.14 -22.92 -25.83
CA SER A 297 24.87 -23.64 -25.67
C SER A 297 24.01 -23.08 -24.53
N SER A 298 22.70 -23.32 -24.57
CA SER A 298 21.75 -22.91 -23.53
C SER A 298 22.16 -23.41 -22.13
N ASP A 299 22.67 -24.64 -22.04
CA ASP A 299 23.13 -25.24 -20.78
C ASP A 299 24.41 -24.57 -20.26
N HIS A 300 25.28 -24.12 -21.17
CA HIS A 300 26.47 -23.37 -20.80
C HIS A 300 26.12 -21.98 -20.25
N ILE A 301 25.22 -21.24 -20.93
CA ILE A 301 24.73 -19.94 -20.45
C ILE A 301 24.06 -20.08 -19.08
N ARG A 302 23.21 -21.10 -18.89
CA ARG A 302 22.57 -21.38 -17.60
C ARG A 302 23.60 -21.67 -16.50
N ALA A 303 24.64 -22.44 -16.80
CA ALA A 303 25.71 -22.73 -15.84
C ALA A 303 26.51 -21.49 -15.47
N ILE A 304 26.83 -20.62 -16.43
CA ILE A 304 27.48 -19.33 -16.18
C ILE A 304 26.60 -18.47 -15.27
N TRP A 305 25.32 -18.29 -15.62
CA TRP A 305 24.40 -17.47 -14.83
C TRP A 305 24.28 -17.97 -13.39
N ASN A 306 24.09 -19.28 -13.20
CA ASN A 306 24.00 -19.88 -11.88
C ASN A 306 25.26 -19.62 -11.05
N ASN A 307 26.45 -19.72 -11.66
CA ASN A 307 27.71 -19.43 -10.99
C ASN A 307 27.82 -17.94 -10.59
N LEU A 308 27.51 -17.02 -11.52
CA LEU A 308 27.52 -15.58 -11.28
C LEU A 308 26.56 -15.19 -10.14
N PHE A 309 25.33 -15.73 -10.17
CA PHE A 309 24.32 -15.47 -9.16
C PHE A 309 24.72 -16.02 -7.80
N SER A 310 25.18 -17.28 -7.72
CA SER A 310 25.65 -17.86 -6.45
C SER A 310 26.81 -17.08 -5.85
N GLN A 311 27.78 -16.67 -6.68
CA GLN A 311 28.90 -15.86 -6.23
C GLN A 311 28.45 -14.47 -5.73
N TYR A 312 27.50 -13.82 -6.42
CA TYR A 312 26.95 -12.55 -5.97
C TYR A 312 26.25 -12.67 -4.61
N VAL A 313 25.38 -13.67 -4.44
CA VAL A 313 24.67 -13.89 -3.18
C VAL A 313 25.65 -14.11 -2.02
N GLU A 314 26.70 -14.91 -2.24
CA GLU A 314 27.73 -15.17 -1.23
C GLU A 314 28.51 -13.89 -0.87
N GLU A 315 29.02 -13.16 -1.87
CA GLU A 315 29.79 -11.93 -1.64
C GLU A 315 28.95 -10.84 -0.97
N TYR A 316 27.69 -10.68 -1.40
CA TYR A 316 26.76 -9.72 -0.82
C TYR A 316 26.44 -10.07 0.63
N GLN A 317 26.14 -11.34 0.92
CA GLN A 317 25.89 -11.79 2.29
C GLN A 317 27.10 -11.56 3.20
N GLN A 318 28.30 -11.93 2.75
CA GLN A 318 29.55 -11.69 3.49
C GLN A 318 29.77 -10.20 3.76
N CYS A 319 29.47 -9.35 2.76
CA CYS A 319 29.56 -7.89 2.92
C CYS A 319 28.60 -7.39 3.99
N ILE A 320 27.32 -7.79 3.95
CA ILE A 320 26.33 -7.40 4.96
C ILE A 320 26.73 -7.90 6.36
N GLU A 321 27.23 -9.13 6.48
CA GLU A 321 27.69 -9.69 7.76
C GLU A 321 28.93 -8.97 8.31
N SER A 322 29.79 -8.45 7.44
CA SER A 322 30.95 -7.64 7.84
C SER A 322 30.57 -6.24 8.35
N ILE A 323 29.50 -5.66 7.78
CA ILE A 323 28.99 -4.34 8.18
C ILE A 323 28.18 -4.47 9.47
N VAL A 324 27.24 -5.42 9.51
CA VAL A 324 26.36 -5.66 10.65
C VAL A 324 26.46 -7.12 11.10
N PRO A 325 27.41 -7.44 12.00
CA PRO A 325 27.57 -8.77 12.54
C PRO A 325 26.30 -9.26 13.25
N SER A 326 26.00 -10.55 13.15
CA SER A 326 24.84 -11.15 13.80
C SER A 326 24.85 -10.93 15.33
N GLU A 327 23.66 -10.74 15.92
CA GLU A 327 23.44 -10.40 17.34
C GLU A 327 24.11 -11.35 18.36
N ALA A 328 24.52 -12.56 17.94
CA ALA A 328 25.33 -13.47 18.75
C ALA A 328 26.70 -12.89 19.17
N CYS A 329 27.14 -11.76 18.58
CA CYS A 329 28.46 -11.16 18.84
C CYS A 329 28.45 -9.81 19.58
N LEU A 330 27.30 -9.20 19.90
CA LEU A 330 27.28 -7.84 20.46
C LEU A 330 26.59 -7.76 21.82
N ASN A 331 27.41 -7.76 22.88
CA ASN A 331 27.05 -7.20 24.17
C ASN A 331 26.84 -5.68 24.02
N ALA A 332 25.66 -5.23 24.42
CA ALA A 332 25.23 -3.84 24.62
C ALA A 332 26.36 -2.78 24.63
N SER A 333 26.62 -2.11 23.49
CA SER A 333 27.38 -0.85 23.47
C SER A 333 27.41 -0.20 22.08
N SER A 334 26.29 0.37 21.62
CA SER A 334 26.25 1.52 20.67
C SER A 334 24.82 1.85 20.21
N GLN A 335 23.86 1.96 21.13
CA GLN A 335 22.65 2.74 20.82
C GLN A 335 22.99 4.23 20.97
N GLY A 336 23.67 4.78 19.96
CA GLY A 336 23.66 6.23 19.75
C GLY A 336 22.23 6.64 19.41
N THR A 337 21.72 7.70 20.05
CA THR A 337 20.33 8.17 19.87
C THR A 337 20.09 8.91 18.54
N GLY A 338 21.07 8.91 17.63
CA GLY A 338 21.08 9.69 16.38
C GLY A 338 21.50 8.89 15.15
N LEU A 339 21.21 9.44 13.98
CA LEU A 339 21.57 8.89 12.67
C LEU A 339 23.09 8.92 12.46
N ASP A 340 23.73 7.76 12.27
CA ASP A 340 25.13 7.65 11.85
C ASP A 340 25.24 7.66 10.32
N TYR A 341 25.03 8.85 9.73
CA TYR A 341 25.05 9.02 8.27
C TYR A 341 26.42 8.73 7.65
N GLU A 342 27.51 9.14 8.31
CA GLU A 342 28.87 8.94 7.78
C GLU A 342 29.28 7.46 7.83
N GLY A 343 28.94 6.76 8.92
CA GLY A 343 29.12 5.31 9.03
C GLY A 343 28.31 4.56 7.96
N LEU A 344 27.06 4.97 7.73
CA LEU A 344 26.22 4.39 6.68
C LEU A 344 26.84 4.58 5.29
N CYS A 345 27.34 5.77 4.97
CA CYS A 345 28.01 6.02 3.68
C CYS A 345 29.20 5.07 3.48
N LYS A 346 30.07 4.92 4.48
CA LYS A 346 31.22 3.99 4.44
C LYS A 346 30.80 2.52 4.30
N ALA A 347 29.68 2.14 4.90
CA ALA A 347 29.12 0.80 4.74
C ALA A 347 28.58 0.57 3.32
N LEU A 348 27.86 1.54 2.78
CA LEU A 348 27.31 1.47 1.43
C LEU A 348 28.40 1.54 0.34
N GLU A 349 29.54 2.17 0.62
CA GLU A 349 30.75 2.07 -0.24
C GLU A 349 31.24 0.62 -0.36
N GLN A 350 31.19 -0.17 0.72
CA GLN A 350 31.58 -1.59 0.65
C GLN A 350 30.60 -2.40 -0.20
N ILE A 351 29.30 -2.14 -0.08
CA ILE A 351 28.27 -2.75 -0.95
C ILE A 351 28.50 -2.32 -2.40
N SER A 352 28.83 -1.05 -2.64
CA SER A 352 29.14 -0.53 -3.99
C SER A 352 30.23 -1.34 -4.68
N GLU A 353 31.26 -1.76 -3.95
CA GLU A 353 32.34 -2.55 -4.51
C GLU A 353 31.91 -3.99 -4.86
N VAL A 354 30.95 -4.56 -4.13
CA VAL A 354 30.33 -5.85 -4.49
C VAL A 354 29.53 -5.71 -5.78
N GLU A 355 28.67 -4.69 -5.87
CA GLU A 355 27.82 -4.45 -7.05
C GLU A 355 28.63 -4.22 -8.33
N LYS A 356 29.66 -3.38 -8.27
CA LYS A 356 30.56 -3.12 -9.42
C LYS A 356 31.33 -4.36 -9.85
N ARG A 357 31.78 -5.20 -8.91
CA ARG A 357 32.46 -6.47 -9.22
C ARG A 357 31.48 -7.45 -9.88
N ALA A 358 30.27 -7.57 -9.36
CA ALA A 358 29.22 -8.41 -9.93
C ALA A 358 28.88 -7.99 -11.36
N THR A 359 28.61 -6.71 -11.59
CA THR A 359 28.36 -6.16 -12.93
C THR A 359 29.54 -6.38 -13.87
N SER A 360 30.77 -6.21 -13.38
CA SER A 360 31.97 -6.50 -14.17
C SER A 360 32.06 -7.97 -14.56
N ARG A 361 31.79 -8.92 -13.66
CA ARG A 361 31.79 -10.36 -13.99
C ARG A 361 30.77 -10.71 -15.08
N VAL A 362 29.59 -10.09 -15.02
CA VAL A 362 28.53 -10.28 -16.03
C VAL A 362 29.02 -9.83 -17.41
N VAL A 363 29.61 -8.64 -17.52
CA VAL A 363 30.19 -8.14 -18.78
C VAL A 363 31.31 -9.09 -19.28
N HIS A 364 32.27 -9.45 -18.42
CA HIS A 364 33.38 -10.35 -18.80
C HIS A 364 32.91 -11.74 -19.25
N SER A 365 31.84 -12.25 -18.67
CA SER A 365 31.28 -13.56 -19.01
C SER A 365 30.64 -13.59 -20.40
N ASN A 366 30.31 -12.43 -20.98
CA ASN A 366 29.54 -12.30 -22.21
C ASN A 366 28.17 -13.01 -22.14
N VAL A 367 27.63 -13.27 -20.95
CA VAL A 367 26.37 -14.02 -20.77
C VAL A 367 25.17 -13.32 -21.43
N LEU A 368 25.23 -12.00 -21.61
CA LEU A 368 24.19 -11.19 -22.26
C LEU A 368 24.47 -10.86 -23.73
N LYS A 369 25.55 -11.41 -24.30
CA LYS A 369 25.88 -11.24 -25.72
C LYS A 369 24.88 -11.99 -26.60
N GLY A 370 24.46 -11.39 -27.70
CA GLY A 370 23.52 -12.00 -28.65
C GLY A 370 22.05 -11.72 -28.38
N LEU A 371 21.72 -11.03 -27.28
CA LEU A 371 20.33 -10.61 -26.99
C LEU A 371 19.83 -9.61 -28.03
N ASN A 372 18.66 -9.88 -28.60
CA ASN A 372 18.02 -8.97 -29.55
C ASN A 372 17.21 -7.87 -28.83
N LEU A 373 17.36 -6.62 -29.24
CA LEU A 373 16.64 -5.48 -28.66
C LEU A 373 15.11 -5.62 -28.74
N ALA A 374 14.56 -6.19 -29.81
CA ALA A 374 13.13 -6.39 -29.95
C ALA A 374 12.60 -7.44 -28.96
N ASP A 375 13.37 -8.50 -28.71
CA ASP A 375 13.00 -9.52 -27.71
C ASP A 375 13.05 -8.96 -26.29
N ILE A 376 14.03 -8.11 -25.99
CA ILE A 376 14.11 -7.38 -24.71
C ILE A 376 12.88 -6.49 -24.52
N LYS A 377 12.52 -5.69 -25.54
CA LYS A 377 11.34 -4.80 -25.45
C LYS A 377 10.05 -5.58 -25.25
N ARG A 378 9.88 -6.68 -26.01
CA ARG A 378 8.73 -7.57 -25.85
C ARG A 378 8.68 -8.18 -24.45
N ALA A 379 9.82 -8.56 -23.87
CA ALA A 379 9.87 -9.07 -22.51
C ALA A 379 9.49 -8.00 -21.48
N GLY A 380 9.96 -6.76 -21.66
CA GLY A 380 9.58 -5.62 -20.84
C GLY A 380 8.08 -5.37 -20.85
N GLU A 381 7.45 -5.32 -22.04
CA GLU A 381 6.01 -5.11 -22.20
C GLU A 381 5.14 -6.14 -21.43
N HIS A 382 5.66 -7.36 -21.26
CA HIS A 382 5.00 -8.47 -20.56
C HIS A 382 5.49 -8.68 -19.13
N LEU A 383 6.34 -7.78 -18.63
CA LEU A 383 6.89 -7.87 -17.29
C LEU A 383 5.79 -7.73 -16.24
N ALA A 384 5.77 -8.66 -15.30
CA ALA A 384 4.81 -8.63 -14.20
C ALA A 384 5.22 -7.58 -13.16
N PHE A 385 4.28 -6.69 -12.86
CA PHE A 385 4.40 -5.66 -11.83
C PHE A 385 3.78 -6.12 -10.52
N GLN A 386 4.26 -5.55 -9.41
CA GLN A 386 3.56 -5.58 -8.15
C GLN A 386 2.16 -4.99 -8.33
N ASP A 387 1.16 -5.56 -7.67
CA ASP A 387 -0.23 -5.12 -7.80
C ASP A 387 -0.36 -3.63 -7.45
N GLY A 388 -1.14 -2.89 -8.25
CA GLY A 388 -1.29 -1.43 -8.13
C GLY A 388 -0.13 -0.56 -8.69
N CYS A 389 1.10 -1.08 -8.81
CA CYS A 389 2.28 -0.30 -9.19
C CYS A 389 2.16 0.37 -10.57
N LYS A 390 1.86 -0.43 -11.61
CA LYS A 390 1.78 0.09 -12.99
C LYS A 390 0.70 1.17 -13.13
N ARG A 391 -0.44 0.97 -12.45
CA ARG A 391 -1.55 1.94 -12.42
C ARG A 391 -1.15 3.24 -11.72
N PHE A 392 -0.43 3.15 -10.59
CA PHE A 392 0.08 4.33 -9.88
C PHE A 392 0.89 5.24 -10.82
N PHE A 393 1.86 4.68 -11.54
CA PHE A 393 2.68 5.47 -12.46
C PHE A 393 1.92 6.02 -13.67
N GLN A 394 0.96 5.26 -14.21
CA GLN A 394 0.06 5.74 -15.27
C GLN A 394 -0.75 6.94 -14.81
N ASP A 395 -1.40 6.84 -13.66
CA ASP A 395 -2.23 7.91 -13.10
C ASP A 395 -1.39 9.13 -12.66
N LEU A 396 -0.15 8.91 -12.21
CA LEU A 396 0.82 9.96 -11.88
C LEU A 396 1.21 10.79 -13.12
N VAL A 397 1.54 10.11 -14.21
CA VAL A 397 1.88 10.73 -15.51
C VAL A 397 0.68 11.44 -16.14
N GLU A 398 -0.51 10.84 -16.07
CA GLU A 398 -1.74 11.44 -16.60
C GLU A 398 -2.26 12.62 -15.77
N CYS A 399 -1.68 12.88 -14.59
CA CYS A 399 -2.09 13.97 -13.72
C CYS A 399 -1.70 15.35 -14.30
N LYS A 400 -2.48 15.82 -15.28
CA LYS A 400 -2.31 17.11 -15.98
C LYS A 400 -2.39 18.35 -15.08
N LYS A 401 -2.68 18.19 -13.79
CA LYS A 401 -2.89 19.29 -12.84
C LYS A 401 -1.59 19.85 -12.26
N ARG A 402 -0.46 19.13 -12.38
CA ARG A 402 0.86 19.56 -11.92
C ARG A 402 1.94 19.09 -12.90
N ALA A 403 3.07 19.79 -12.92
CA ALA A 403 4.29 19.13 -13.32
C ALA A 403 4.51 18.03 -12.28
N MET A 404 4.56 16.78 -12.71
CA MET A 404 4.98 15.65 -11.90
C MET A 404 6.13 15.04 -12.66
N ASP A 405 7.29 15.01 -12.04
CA ASP A 405 8.46 14.39 -12.65
C ASP A 405 8.66 13.00 -12.04
N VAL A 406 8.84 12.01 -12.89
CA VAL A 406 8.89 10.61 -12.46
C VAL A 406 10.16 9.99 -12.96
N HIS A 407 10.97 9.51 -12.02
CA HIS A 407 12.28 8.95 -12.27
C HIS A 407 12.38 7.53 -11.76
N VAL A 408 12.93 6.64 -12.59
CA VAL A 408 13.30 5.29 -12.17
C VAL A 408 14.82 5.23 -12.05
N LEU A 409 15.32 4.90 -10.86
CA LEU A 409 16.75 4.75 -10.56
C LEU A 409 17.02 3.27 -10.27
N SER A 410 17.70 2.58 -11.17
CA SER A 410 17.86 1.12 -11.07
C SER A 410 19.26 0.66 -11.48
N TYR A 411 19.76 -0.39 -10.81
CA TYR A 411 21.00 -1.08 -11.22
C TYR A 411 20.82 -1.96 -12.46
N CYS A 412 19.58 -2.10 -12.96
CA CYS A 412 19.27 -2.90 -14.14
C CYS A 412 20.25 -2.63 -15.27
N TRP A 413 20.69 -3.72 -15.90
CA TRP A 413 21.67 -3.69 -16.99
C TRP A 413 21.09 -3.21 -18.33
N CYS A 414 19.78 -2.97 -18.41
CA CYS A 414 19.10 -2.62 -19.66
C CYS A 414 17.97 -1.61 -19.45
N GLY A 415 18.24 -0.33 -19.69
CA GLY A 415 17.21 0.71 -19.62
C GLY A 415 16.08 0.55 -20.65
N ASP A 416 16.32 -0.11 -21.79
CA ASP A 416 15.27 -0.43 -22.77
C ASP A 416 14.22 -1.41 -22.20
N LEU A 417 14.62 -2.33 -21.32
CA LEU A 417 13.70 -3.22 -20.62
C LEU A 417 12.78 -2.44 -19.68
N ILE A 418 13.33 -1.52 -18.89
CA ILE A 418 12.55 -0.67 -17.98
C ILE A 418 11.58 0.21 -18.78
N LYS A 419 12.08 0.91 -19.80
CA LYS A 419 11.26 1.79 -20.65
C LYS A 419 10.08 1.04 -21.28
N SER A 420 10.33 -0.14 -21.84
CA SER A 420 9.27 -0.97 -22.44
C SER A 420 8.29 -1.53 -21.40
N ALA A 421 8.72 -1.79 -20.17
CA ALA A 421 7.84 -2.27 -19.10
C ALA A 421 6.76 -1.25 -18.69
N PHE A 422 7.12 0.03 -18.71
CA PHE A 422 6.19 1.13 -18.43
C PHE A 422 5.47 1.66 -19.67
N SER A 423 5.95 1.36 -20.88
CA SER A 423 5.31 1.77 -22.13
C SER A 423 3.91 1.18 -22.23
N SER A 424 2.91 2.03 -22.52
CA SER A 424 1.57 1.63 -22.97
C SER A 424 1.19 2.29 -24.31
N GLY A 425 2.17 2.87 -25.02
CA GLY A 425 2.01 3.63 -26.26
C GLY A 425 3.34 4.24 -26.75
N GLU A 426 3.27 5.20 -27.69
CA GLU A 426 4.43 5.72 -28.44
C GLU A 426 5.29 6.78 -27.71
N GLU A 427 4.89 7.32 -26.55
CA GLU A 427 5.70 8.29 -25.79
C GLU A 427 6.05 7.78 -24.38
N ASN A 428 7.34 7.58 -24.14
CA ASN A 428 7.90 7.26 -22.82
C ASN A 428 7.93 8.53 -21.95
N VAL A 429 7.03 8.63 -20.98
CA VAL A 429 6.94 9.80 -20.09
C VAL A 429 7.79 9.66 -18.81
N LEU A 430 8.44 8.51 -18.59
CA LEU A 430 9.28 8.25 -17.42
C LEU A 430 10.77 8.47 -17.73
N ASN A 431 11.46 9.14 -16.79
CA ASN A 431 12.90 9.33 -16.86
C ASN A 431 13.62 8.11 -16.26
N VAL A 432 14.18 7.24 -17.09
CA VAL A 432 14.90 6.04 -16.66
C VAL A 432 16.40 6.30 -16.56
N HIS A 433 16.96 6.03 -15.38
CA HIS A 433 18.38 6.09 -15.05
C HIS A 433 18.84 4.69 -14.67
N SER A 434 19.66 4.08 -15.52
CA SER A 434 20.13 2.71 -15.34
C SER A 434 21.43 2.48 -16.09
N ASN A 435 21.99 1.29 -15.94
CA ASN A 435 22.99 0.80 -16.88
C ASN A 435 22.32 0.42 -18.22
N ASN A 436 23.08 0.39 -19.31
CA ASN A 436 22.52 0.06 -20.63
C ASN A 436 23.44 -0.87 -21.43
N LEU A 437 22.86 -1.93 -22.01
CA LEU A 437 23.56 -2.79 -22.96
C LEU A 437 24.01 -2.00 -24.20
N VAL A 438 25.18 -2.35 -24.71
CA VAL A 438 25.72 -1.80 -25.96
C VAL A 438 25.33 -2.71 -27.11
N TYR A 439 24.74 -2.13 -28.17
CA TYR A 439 24.20 -2.87 -29.30
C TYR A 439 25.00 -2.65 -30.59
N GLU A 440 25.14 -3.70 -31.38
CA GLU A 440 25.55 -3.66 -32.79
C GLU A 440 24.44 -4.29 -33.63
N ALA A 441 23.92 -3.56 -34.63
CA ALA A 441 22.80 -4.01 -35.46
C ALA A 441 21.60 -4.56 -34.65
N SER A 442 21.26 -3.90 -33.54
CA SER A 442 20.19 -4.28 -32.59
C SER A 442 20.40 -5.59 -31.82
N VAL A 443 21.64 -6.11 -31.82
CA VAL A 443 22.05 -7.27 -31.04
C VAL A 443 23.06 -6.84 -29.98
N SER A 444 22.86 -7.28 -28.74
CA SER A 444 23.73 -6.97 -27.62
C SER A 444 25.14 -7.52 -27.87
N THR A 445 26.14 -6.66 -27.71
CA THR A 445 27.57 -7.03 -27.78
C THR A 445 28.03 -7.79 -26.54
N GLY A 446 27.27 -7.73 -25.44
CA GLY A 446 27.68 -8.20 -24.11
C GLY A 446 28.30 -7.10 -23.24
N ASP A 447 28.71 -5.97 -23.84
CA ASP A 447 29.20 -4.79 -23.12
C ASP A 447 28.04 -3.89 -22.63
N MET A 448 28.37 -2.98 -21.71
CA MET A 448 27.38 -2.16 -21.00
C MET A 448 27.92 -0.78 -20.63
N THR A 449 27.10 0.27 -20.75
CA THR A 449 27.35 1.57 -20.11
C THR A 449 26.98 1.49 -18.64
N LYS A 450 27.92 1.89 -17.79
CA LYS A 450 27.88 1.71 -16.34
C LYS A 450 27.60 3.03 -15.64
N GLU A 451 26.36 3.48 -15.73
CA GLU A 451 25.93 4.79 -15.23
C GLU A 451 25.35 4.73 -13.82
N MET A 452 24.86 3.55 -13.40
CA MET A 452 24.18 3.33 -12.12
C MET A 452 24.54 1.94 -11.55
N GLU A 453 25.71 1.83 -10.93
CA GLU A 453 26.20 0.56 -10.36
C GLU A 453 26.22 0.56 -8.82
N SER A 454 25.87 1.66 -8.17
CA SER A 454 26.05 1.80 -6.72
C SER A 454 25.04 2.70 -6.01
N PRO A 455 24.91 2.59 -4.67
CA PRO A 455 24.08 3.49 -3.87
C PRO A 455 24.52 4.95 -4.02
N MET A 456 25.83 5.17 -4.21
CA MET A 456 26.41 6.49 -4.43
C MET A 456 26.01 7.08 -5.79
N ASP A 457 25.90 6.24 -6.83
CA ASP A 457 25.40 6.69 -8.14
C ASP A 457 23.92 7.07 -8.07
N LYS A 458 23.09 6.28 -7.36
CA LYS A 458 21.69 6.63 -7.10
C LYS A 458 21.59 7.98 -6.39
N LEU A 459 22.37 8.19 -5.32
CA LEU A 459 22.40 9.45 -4.58
C LEU A 459 22.85 10.63 -5.46
N ARG A 460 23.90 10.45 -6.28
CA ARG A 460 24.37 11.48 -7.22
C ARG A 460 23.25 11.90 -8.17
N VAL A 461 22.60 10.93 -8.81
CA VAL A 461 21.50 11.21 -9.75
C VAL A 461 20.30 11.84 -9.05
N PHE A 462 19.94 11.39 -7.85
CA PHE A 462 18.91 12.01 -7.02
C PHE A 462 19.20 13.51 -6.79
N ASN A 463 20.43 13.84 -6.37
CA ASN A 463 20.85 15.22 -6.15
C ASN A 463 20.81 16.05 -7.44
N GLU A 464 21.31 15.50 -8.55
CA GLU A 464 21.25 16.20 -9.85
C GLU A 464 19.82 16.50 -10.31
N ILE A 465 18.87 15.58 -10.07
CA ILE A 465 17.46 15.76 -10.42
C ILE A 465 16.84 16.87 -9.56
N THR A 466 17.09 16.84 -8.25
CA THR A 466 16.48 17.75 -7.29
C THR A 466 17.08 19.16 -7.36
N GLU A 467 18.37 19.31 -7.67
CA GLU A 467 19.03 20.60 -7.90
C GLU A 467 18.58 21.30 -9.19
N ARG A 468 18.14 20.54 -10.21
CA ARG A 468 17.65 21.10 -11.49
C ARG A 468 16.25 21.74 -11.39
N SER A 469 15.59 21.63 -10.22
CA SER A 469 14.33 22.32 -9.92
C SER A 469 14.49 23.84 -10.13
N LYS A 470 13.88 24.35 -11.20
CA LYS A 470 13.98 25.75 -11.62
C LYS A 470 13.26 26.64 -10.59
N ASN A 471 14.02 27.45 -9.84
CA ASN A 471 13.63 28.71 -9.17
C ASN A 471 14.15 28.86 -7.73
N GLY A 472 14.97 27.95 -7.21
CA GLY A 472 15.57 28.11 -5.88
C GLY A 472 14.67 27.66 -4.71
N ASP A 473 13.41 27.32 -4.98
CA ASP A 473 12.54 26.59 -4.06
C ASP A 473 12.75 25.07 -4.21
N LYS A 474 12.89 24.39 -3.07
CA LYS A 474 13.15 22.94 -2.98
C LYS A 474 11.89 22.17 -3.40
N ALA A 475 12.00 21.41 -4.49
CA ALA A 475 10.93 20.51 -4.96
C ALA A 475 10.55 19.49 -3.88
N SER A 476 9.27 19.10 -3.84
CA SER A 476 8.80 18.04 -2.96
C SER A 476 9.21 16.69 -3.52
N THR A 477 9.79 15.83 -2.69
CA THR A 477 10.39 14.57 -3.12
C THR A 477 9.80 13.37 -2.40
N VAL A 478 9.44 12.35 -3.18
CA VAL A 478 9.09 11.02 -2.67
C VAL A 478 10.06 10.03 -3.30
N TYR A 479 10.73 9.23 -2.48
CA TYR A 479 11.53 8.10 -2.96
C TYR A 479 10.89 6.79 -2.51
N ILE A 480 10.68 5.86 -3.44
CA ILE A 480 10.09 4.54 -3.17
C ILE A 480 11.13 3.46 -3.49
N GLY A 481 11.51 2.67 -2.49
CA GLY A 481 12.48 1.58 -2.67
C GLY A 481 12.36 0.50 -1.61
N GLY A 482 13.23 -0.50 -1.68
CA GLY A 482 13.18 -1.67 -0.79
C GLY A 482 14.53 -2.35 -0.57
N SER A 483 15.62 -1.73 -1.03
CA SER A 483 16.96 -2.32 -1.00
C SER A 483 17.96 -1.49 -0.17
N ALA A 484 19.10 -2.08 0.18
CA ALA A 484 20.20 -1.35 0.81
C ALA A 484 20.73 -0.23 -0.10
N GLY A 485 20.62 -0.41 -1.43
CA GLY A 485 21.02 0.60 -2.41
C GLY A 485 20.19 1.87 -2.40
N ASP A 486 19.00 1.82 -1.80
CA ASP A 486 18.07 2.94 -1.75
C ASP A 486 18.25 3.82 -0.50
N LEU A 487 18.97 3.33 0.52
CA LEU A 487 19.03 3.97 1.85
C LEU A 487 19.42 5.45 1.81
N LEU A 488 20.39 5.83 0.97
CA LEU A 488 20.80 7.24 0.88
C LEU A 488 19.74 8.11 0.24
N CYS A 489 19.08 7.64 -0.82
CA CYS A 489 18.02 8.41 -1.46
C CYS A 489 16.77 8.50 -0.59
N LEU A 490 16.44 7.43 0.15
CA LEU A 490 15.37 7.43 1.14
C LEU A 490 15.61 8.44 2.27
N LEU A 491 16.87 8.66 2.69
CA LEU A 491 17.25 9.65 3.70
C LEU A 491 17.14 11.10 3.20
N GLU A 492 17.47 11.35 1.93
CA GLU A 492 17.43 12.70 1.34
C GLU A 492 16.03 13.14 0.90
N ALA A 493 15.14 12.18 0.59
CA ALA A 493 13.77 12.47 0.21
C ALA A 493 12.94 13.03 1.38
N ASP A 494 11.99 13.91 1.08
CA ASP A 494 11.04 14.42 2.09
C ASP A 494 10.18 13.26 2.64
N PHE A 495 9.85 12.29 1.78
CA PHE A 495 9.24 11.02 2.16
C PHE A 495 10.01 9.85 1.54
N GLY A 496 10.82 9.16 2.35
CA GLY A 496 11.40 7.87 2.03
C GLY A 496 10.42 6.73 2.34
N ILE A 497 9.82 6.14 1.31
CA ILE A 497 8.84 5.05 1.43
C ILE A 497 9.53 3.72 1.15
N VAL A 498 9.36 2.77 2.08
CA VAL A 498 9.89 1.42 1.98
C VAL A 498 8.76 0.43 1.71
N ILE A 499 8.79 -0.21 0.55
CA ILE A 499 7.92 -1.34 0.21
C ILE A 499 8.74 -2.63 0.22
N GLY A 500 8.20 -3.69 0.83
CA GLY A 500 8.91 -4.97 0.91
C GLY A 500 10.09 -4.98 1.90
N LEU A 501 9.96 -4.32 3.06
CA LEU A 501 10.99 -4.30 4.11
C LEU A 501 11.44 -5.73 4.48
N SER A 502 12.71 -6.03 4.20
CA SER A 502 13.36 -7.29 4.61
C SER A 502 14.01 -7.16 5.98
N SER A 503 14.14 -8.28 6.70
CA SER A 503 14.83 -8.32 8.01
C SER A 503 16.29 -7.86 7.91
N SER A 504 16.97 -8.16 6.80
CA SER A 504 18.34 -7.69 6.56
C SER A 504 18.41 -6.17 6.37
N LEU A 505 17.46 -5.58 5.62
CA LEU A 505 17.38 -4.13 5.44
C LEU A 505 17.04 -3.42 6.76
N GLU A 506 16.08 -3.96 7.51
CA GLU A 506 15.69 -3.45 8.82
C GLU A 506 16.89 -3.46 9.79
N ARG A 507 17.61 -4.58 9.86
CA ARG A 507 18.82 -4.72 10.70
C ARG A 507 19.90 -3.73 10.29
N LEU A 508 20.15 -3.57 8.99
CA LEU A 508 21.12 -2.61 8.46
C LEU A 508 20.74 -1.17 8.80
N GLY A 509 19.49 -0.78 8.56
CA GLY A 509 19.03 0.58 8.85
C GLY A 509 19.05 0.89 10.35
N ASN A 510 18.54 -0.02 11.19
CA ASN A 510 18.55 0.14 12.65
C ASN A 510 19.97 0.29 13.20
N HIS A 511 20.95 -0.44 12.64
CA HIS A 511 22.37 -0.32 13.02
C HIS A 511 22.90 1.12 12.87
N PHE A 512 22.44 1.85 11.85
CA PHE A 512 22.84 3.24 11.60
C PHE A 512 21.84 4.29 12.14
N GLY A 513 20.88 3.87 12.97
CA GLY A 513 19.93 4.79 13.62
C GLY A 513 18.76 5.24 12.75
N ILE A 514 18.47 4.52 11.66
CA ILE A 514 17.24 4.68 10.87
C ILE A 514 16.09 3.95 11.57
N ALA A 515 14.92 4.58 11.65
CA ALA A 515 13.72 4.00 12.20
C ALA A 515 12.70 3.72 11.10
N PHE A 516 12.22 2.48 11.03
CA PHE A 516 11.15 2.06 10.13
C PHE A 516 9.81 2.19 10.84
N VAL A 517 8.94 3.05 10.32
CA VAL A 517 7.63 3.34 10.93
C VAL A 517 6.52 3.14 9.90
N PRO A 518 5.35 2.58 10.28
CA PRO A 518 4.22 2.47 9.35
C PRO A 518 3.86 3.83 8.74
N LEU A 519 3.55 3.87 7.43
CA LEU A 519 3.21 5.11 6.74
C LEU A 519 2.12 5.90 7.48
N PHE A 520 1.05 5.24 7.90
CA PHE A 520 -0.05 5.88 8.62
C PHE A 520 0.41 6.65 9.88
N SER A 521 1.26 6.06 10.72
CA SER A 521 1.74 6.73 11.95
C SER A 521 2.64 7.93 11.62
N GLY A 522 3.43 7.80 10.56
CA GLY A 522 4.22 8.87 9.97
C GLY A 522 3.37 10.05 9.50
N LEU A 523 2.33 9.77 8.72
CA LEU A 523 1.40 10.78 8.21
C LEU A 523 0.64 11.48 9.32
N VAL A 524 0.23 10.76 10.37
CA VAL A 524 -0.39 11.36 11.56
C VAL A 524 0.56 12.34 12.25
N SER A 525 1.83 11.98 12.39
CA SER A 525 2.84 12.85 12.99
C SER A 525 3.09 14.09 12.13
N LYS A 526 3.23 13.91 10.81
CA LYS A 526 3.40 15.00 9.84
C LYS A 526 2.18 15.92 9.75
N GLN A 527 0.97 15.39 9.91
CA GLN A 527 -0.24 16.20 9.96
C GLN A 527 -0.31 17.05 11.23
N ARG A 528 0.15 16.55 12.38
CA ARG A 528 0.28 17.36 13.61
C ARG A 528 1.27 18.50 13.41
N GLU A 529 2.44 18.18 12.87
CA GLU A 529 3.47 19.17 12.53
C GLU A 529 2.90 20.27 11.62
N LEU A 530 2.25 19.89 10.51
CA LEU A 530 1.63 20.80 9.57
C LEU A 530 0.58 21.72 10.22
N ALA A 531 -0.21 21.19 11.16
CA ALA A 531 -1.22 21.98 11.85
C ALA A 531 -0.61 22.98 12.86
N GLU A 532 0.53 22.65 13.46
CA GLU A 532 1.22 23.50 14.44
C GLU A 532 2.02 24.62 13.77
N THR A 533 2.71 24.32 12.66
CA THR A 533 3.65 25.24 12.00
C THR A 533 3.09 25.89 10.74
N GLY A 534 2.04 25.31 10.13
CA GLY A 534 1.48 25.73 8.84
C GLY A 534 2.27 25.26 7.60
N ILE A 535 3.47 24.71 7.80
CA ILE A 535 4.40 24.23 6.77
C ILE A 535 4.95 22.86 7.16
N LEU A 536 5.12 21.94 6.19
CA LEU A 536 5.87 20.72 6.47
C LEU A 536 7.36 21.07 6.53
N SER A 537 8.06 20.68 7.60
CA SER A 537 9.51 20.76 7.63
C SER A 537 10.08 19.87 6.52
N ARG A 538 10.77 20.53 5.58
CA ARG A 538 11.56 19.92 4.50
C ARG A 538 13.07 19.99 4.81
N ASP A 539 13.42 20.40 6.03
CA ASP A 539 14.80 20.69 6.42
C ASP A 539 15.47 19.47 7.05
N GLY A 540 16.35 18.85 6.28
CA GLY A 540 17.28 17.82 6.75
C GLY A 540 16.85 16.39 6.43
N ARG A 541 17.81 15.48 6.63
CA ARG A 541 17.64 14.04 6.39
C ARG A 541 16.71 13.45 7.43
N SER A 542 15.57 12.90 6.99
CA SER A 542 14.67 12.20 7.88
C SER A 542 15.26 10.83 8.21
N LYS A 543 15.58 10.60 9.49
CA LYS A 543 15.94 9.24 9.97
C LYS A 543 14.75 8.27 9.98
N PHE A 544 13.55 8.72 9.63
CA PHE A 544 12.33 7.92 9.62
C PHE A 544 11.99 7.50 8.20
N PHE A 545 11.90 6.20 7.99
CA PHE A 545 11.42 5.60 6.74
C PHE A 545 10.01 5.06 6.93
N TYR A 546 9.15 5.33 5.95
CA TYR A 546 7.74 5.00 6.01
C TYR A 546 7.49 3.65 5.33
N THR A 547 7.16 2.63 6.12
CA THR A 547 6.88 1.29 5.62
C THR A 547 5.46 1.17 5.11
N VAL A 548 5.30 0.48 3.99
CA VAL A 548 4.01 0.15 3.39
C VAL A 548 3.93 -1.34 3.05
N SER A 549 2.70 -1.86 3.03
CA SER A 549 2.42 -3.26 2.69
C SER A 549 1.94 -3.45 1.25
N SER A 550 1.57 -2.36 0.56
CA SER A 550 1.04 -2.39 -0.81
C SER A 550 1.25 -1.05 -1.53
N TRP A 551 1.22 -1.08 -2.86
CA TRP A 551 1.20 0.14 -3.67
C TRP A 551 -0.08 0.97 -3.49
N ASP A 552 -1.18 0.35 -3.06
CA ASP A 552 -2.43 1.07 -2.75
C ASP A 552 -2.23 2.09 -1.63
N GLU A 553 -1.37 1.82 -0.64
CA GLU A 553 -1.03 2.79 0.41
C GLU A 553 -0.26 4.00 -0.13
N ILE A 554 0.73 3.73 -1.00
CA ILE A 554 1.49 4.76 -1.70
C ILE A 554 0.55 5.60 -2.55
N TYR A 555 -0.38 4.91 -3.24
CA TYR A 555 -1.33 5.56 -4.13
C TYR A 555 -2.32 6.43 -3.34
N ALA A 556 -2.86 5.97 -2.22
CA ALA A 556 -3.69 6.79 -1.34
C ALA A 556 -2.93 8.01 -0.81
N PHE A 557 -1.68 7.83 -0.37
CA PHE A 557 -0.88 8.92 0.16
C PHE A 557 -0.55 10.00 -0.88
N VAL A 558 -0.03 9.60 -2.04
CA VAL A 558 0.43 10.54 -3.07
C VAL A 558 -0.76 11.02 -3.92
N LEU A 559 -1.56 10.09 -4.43
CA LEU A 559 -2.79 10.17 -5.26
C LEU A 559 -4.01 10.80 -4.60
N GLY A 560 -4.31 10.32 -3.40
CA GLY A 560 -5.59 10.59 -2.72
C GLY A 560 -6.77 9.90 -3.38
N ARG A 561 -6.57 8.68 -3.89
CA ARG A 561 -7.55 7.91 -4.64
C ARG A 561 -7.53 6.43 -4.29
#